data_AF-A0A5R9LM31-F1
#
_entry.id   AF-A0A5R9LM31-F1
#
_cell.length_a   1.000
_cell.length_b   1.000
_cell.length_c   1.000
_cell.angle_alpha   90.00
_cell.angle_beta   90.00
_cell.angle_gamma   90.00
#
_symmetry.space_group_name_H-M   'P 1'
#
loop_
_entity.id
_entity.type
_entity.pdbx_description
1 polymer ?
#
loop_
_entity_poly.entity_id
_entity_poly.type
_entity_poly.pdbx_seq_one_letter_code
_entity_poly.pdbx_strand_id
1 'polypeptide(L)'
;MSRHFFLYDKNIFFSEGVRNVVSALATRENDCTFSRLNSFSQLRDTLQLPGKKNELRWILCDVDSLPEERFHALYTIKEYYCRENQQLVILLSENNISLFFALHSLLPEASWLLKNESLENFFKFVESANLMVAKKIFFSRSLIHYTRQKWLARDFNRSISSDDWWLMEEIFKGKSLSQISAEQQIDVRRLSRCKRGLMKKLNAKNNVELFNIFKCIVATPCA
;
A
#
# COMPACT_ATOMS: atom_id res chain seq x y z
N MET A 1 0.49 19.12 -19.86
CA MET A 1 0.81 17.68 -19.80
C MET A 1 -0.48 16.98 -19.40
N SER A 2 -1.02 16.11 -20.25
CA SER A 2 -2.27 15.42 -19.95
C SER A 2 -2.07 14.43 -18.80
N ARG A 3 -3.14 14.08 -18.10
CA ARG A 3 -3.08 13.17 -16.96
C ARG A 3 -4.01 12.00 -17.16
N HIS A 4 -3.51 10.82 -16.83
CA HIS A 4 -4.28 9.60 -16.88
C HIS A 4 -4.19 8.90 -15.53
N PHE A 5 -5.32 8.84 -14.83
CA PHE A 5 -5.48 8.11 -13.58
C PHE A 5 -5.90 6.67 -13.88
N PHE A 6 -5.08 5.73 -13.44
CA PHE A 6 -5.35 4.31 -13.42
C PHE A 6 -5.61 3.89 -11.97
N LEU A 7 -6.73 3.22 -11.71
CA LEU A 7 -7.07 2.73 -10.38
C LEU A 7 -7.21 1.21 -10.38
N TYR A 8 -6.37 0.54 -9.58
CA TYR A 8 -6.52 -0.86 -9.22
C TYR A 8 -7.12 -0.98 -7.82
N ASP A 9 -8.44 -1.24 -7.77
CA ASP A 9 -9.20 -1.46 -6.54
C ASP A 9 -10.41 -2.38 -6.81
N LYS A 10 -10.57 -3.42 -5.99
CA LYS A 10 -11.71 -4.35 -6.01
C LYS A 10 -13.00 -3.68 -5.52
N ASN A 11 -12.90 -2.68 -4.65
CA ASN A 11 -14.04 -1.90 -4.16
C ASN A 11 -14.58 -0.96 -5.26
N ILE A 12 -15.76 -1.30 -5.77
CA ILE A 12 -16.44 -0.55 -6.83
C ILE A 12 -16.84 0.84 -6.34
N PHE A 13 -17.38 0.96 -5.12
CA PHE A 13 -17.84 2.24 -4.58
C PHE A 13 -16.71 3.23 -4.38
N PHE A 14 -15.57 2.77 -3.87
CA PHE A 14 -14.38 3.61 -3.76
C PHE A 14 -13.90 4.07 -5.14
N SER A 15 -13.89 3.16 -6.12
CA SER A 15 -13.50 3.48 -7.49
C SER A 15 -14.37 4.55 -8.13
N GLU A 16 -15.69 4.48 -7.90
CA GLU A 16 -16.65 5.47 -8.35
C GLU A 16 -16.45 6.83 -7.68
N GLY A 17 -16.15 6.84 -6.37
CA GLY A 17 -15.77 8.05 -5.64
C GLY A 17 -14.55 8.73 -6.25
N VAL A 18 -13.48 7.97 -6.52
CA VAL A 18 -12.26 8.49 -7.16
C VAL A 18 -12.55 9.01 -8.58
N ARG A 19 -13.34 8.28 -9.37
CA ARG A 19 -13.75 8.71 -10.73
C ARG A 19 -14.44 10.07 -10.70
N ASN A 20 -15.36 10.27 -9.77
CA ASN A 20 -16.07 11.55 -9.61
C ASN A 20 -15.12 12.69 -9.24
N VAL A 21 -14.15 12.42 -8.35
CA VAL A 21 -13.12 13.41 -7.97
C VAL A 21 -12.23 13.77 -9.16
N VAL A 22 -11.77 12.78 -9.93
CA VAL A 22 -10.96 13.02 -11.14
C VAL A 22 -11.76 13.78 -12.20
N SER A 23 -13.05 13.47 -12.36
CA SER A 23 -13.93 14.22 -13.27
C SER A 23 -14.09 15.68 -12.84
N ALA A 24 -14.19 15.95 -11.53
CA ALA A 24 -14.26 17.32 -11.00
C ALA A 24 -12.92 18.08 -11.15
N LEU A 25 -11.79 17.39 -11.19
CA LEU A 25 -10.49 17.98 -11.56
C LEU A 25 -10.40 18.25 -13.06
N ALA A 26 -10.93 17.34 -13.89
CA ALA A 26 -10.92 17.47 -15.34
C ALA A 26 -11.66 18.73 -15.82
N THR A 27 -12.77 19.10 -15.18
CA THR A 27 -13.50 20.35 -15.49
C THR A 27 -12.72 21.62 -15.15
N ARG A 28 -11.71 21.53 -14.28
CA ARG A 28 -10.86 22.67 -13.90
C ARG A 28 -9.59 22.77 -14.75
N GLU A 29 -9.03 21.63 -15.16
CA GLU A 29 -7.66 21.58 -15.69
C GLU A 29 -7.54 20.99 -17.12
N ASN A 30 -8.66 20.78 -17.84
CA ASN A 30 -8.73 20.38 -19.27
C ASN A 30 -7.57 19.47 -19.71
N ASP A 31 -7.56 18.22 -19.22
CA ASP A 31 -6.82 17.05 -19.76
C ASP A 31 -6.62 15.98 -18.66
N CYS A 32 -7.71 15.53 -18.01
CA CYS A 32 -7.66 14.43 -17.05
C CYS A 32 -8.57 13.29 -17.49
N THR A 33 -8.03 12.07 -17.53
CA THR A 33 -8.76 10.85 -17.87
C THR A 33 -8.66 9.84 -16.74
N PHE A 34 -9.64 8.95 -16.65
CA PHE A 34 -9.73 7.91 -15.63
C PHE A 34 -9.93 6.54 -16.28
N SER A 35 -9.22 5.53 -15.79
CA SER A 35 -9.38 4.14 -16.20
C SER A 35 -9.27 3.22 -15.00
N ARG A 36 -10.20 2.28 -14.92
CA ARG A 36 -10.19 1.24 -13.89
C ARG A 36 -9.40 0.03 -14.37
N LEU A 37 -8.59 -0.53 -13.49
CA LEU A 37 -7.85 -1.77 -13.68
C LEU A 37 -8.57 -2.86 -12.89
N ASN A 38 -9.12 -3.85 -13.59
CA ASN A 38 -9.95 -4.90 -13.00
C ASN A 38 -9.14 -6.13 -12.57
N SER A 39 -7.88 -6.25 -13.02
CA SER A 39 -7.00 -7.36 -12.68
C SER A 39 -5.59 -6.90 -12.36
N PHE A 40 -4.85 -7.73 -11.62
CA PHE A 40 -3.44 -7.47 -11.32
C PHE A 40 -2.59 -7.49 -12.61
N SER A 41 -2.94 -8.31 -13.59
CA SER A 41 -2.28 -8.30 -14.91
C SER A 41 -2.41 -6.94 -15.60
N GLN A 42 -3.59 -6.32 -15.60
CA GLN A 42 -3.78 -4.99 -16.16
C GLN A 42 -2.94 -3.92 -15.43
N LEU A 43 -2.81 -4.02 -14.10
CA LEU A 43 -1.92 -3.14 -13.33
C LEU A 43 -0.46 -3.29 -13.77
N ARG A 44 0.03 -4.53 -13.83
CA ARG A 44 1.40 -4.82 -14.27
C ARG A 44 1.64 -4.30 -15.68
N ASP A 45 0.74 -4.60 -16.62
CA ASP A 45 0.88 -4.20 -18.01
C ASP A 45 0.87 -2.66 -18.12
N THR A 46 0.06 -1.97 -17.32
CA THR A 46 0.04 -0.49 -17.24
C THR A 46 1.36 0.09 -16.72
N LEU A 47 1.94 -0.50 -15.67
CA LEU A 47 3.25 -0.11 -15.14
C LEU A 47 4.37 -0.32 -16.18
N GLN A 48 4.22 -1.34 -17.03
CA GLN A 48 5.19 -1.70 -18.06
C GLN A 48 5.08 -0.86 -19.34
N LEU A 49 3.98 -0.16 -19.57
CA LEU A 49 3.84 0.71 -20.73
C LEU A 49 4.93 1.80 -20.74
N PRO A 50 5.50 2.13 -21.91
CA PRO A 50 6.47 3.20 -22.04
C PRO A 50 5.82 4.55 -21.74
N GLY A 51 6.58 5.46 -21.11
CA GLY A 51 6.10 6.81 -20.83
C GLY A 51 5.85 7.58 -22.13
N LYS A 52 4.70 8.24 -22.25
CA LYS A 52 4.50 9.23 -23.32
C LYS A 52 5.03 10.58 -22.86
N LYS A 53 5.70 11.31 -23.76
CA LYS A 53 6.38 12.59 -23.42
C LYS A 53 5.44 13.66 -22.84
N ASN A 54 4.14 13.61 -23.18
CA ASN A 54 3.16 14.61 -22.80
C ASN A 54 2.05 14.10 -21.86
N GLU A 55 2.23 12.94 -21.23
CA GLU A 55 1.22 12.31 -20.37
C GLU A 55 1.82 11.91 -19.02
N LEU A 56 1.24 12.40 -17.91
CA LEU A 56 1.55 11.95 -16.55
C LEU A 56 0.58 10.84 -16.16
N ARG A 57 1.10 9.65 -15.86
CA ARG A 57 0.29 8.51 -15.43
C ARG A 57 0.29 8.40 -13.92
N TRP A 58 -0.90 8.47 -13.35
CA TRP A 58 -1.16 8.28 -11.93
C TRP A 58 -1.69 6.88 -11.71
N ILE A 59 -0.94 6.02 -11.04
CA ILE A 59 -1.32 4.63 -10.82
C ILE A 59 -1.65 4.49 -9.33
N LEU A 60 -2.94 4.42 -9.03
CA LEU A 60 -3.47 4.22 -7.69
C LEU A 60 -3.65 2.72 -7.48
N CYS A 61 -2.97 2.16 -6.48
CA CYS A 61 -2.96 0.73 -6.20
C CYS A 61 -3.40 0.46 -4.77
N ASP A 62 -4.55 -0.21 -4.61
CA ASP A 62 -5.05 -0.66 -3.32
C ASP A 62 -4.33 -1.91 -2.82
N VAL A 63 -3.81 -1.85 -1.59
CA VAL A 63 -3.06 -2.96 -0.97
C VAL A 63 -3.97 -4.16 -0.69
N ASP A 64 -5.20 -3.92 -0.24
CA ASP A 64 -6.18 -4.97 0.06
C ASP A 64 -6.62 -5.72 -1.22
N SER A 65 -6.56 -5.05 -2.36
CA SER A 65 -6.92 -5.60 -3.66
C SER A 65 -5.86 -6.53 -4.27
N LEU A 66 -4.62 -6.49 -3.77
CA LEU A 66 -3.52 -7.35 -4.25
C LEU A 66 -3.89 -8.85 -4.18
N PRO A 67 -3.30 -9.70 -5.05
CA PRO A 67 -3.49 -11.14 -4.99
C PRO A 67 -2.93 -11.72 -3.67
N GLU A 68 -3.31 -12.96 -3.35
CA GLU A 68 -2.89 -13.65 -2.10
C GLU A 68 -1.37 -13.67 -1.92
N GLU A 69 -0.60 -13.80 -3.01
CA GLU A 69 0.86 -13.67 -3.00
C GLU A 69 1.29 -12.19 -3.00
N ARG A 70 0.89 -11.44 -1.97
CA ARG A 70 1.09 -9.98 -1.90
C ARG A 70 2.54 -9.55 -2.05
N PHE A 71 3.48 -10.26 -1.42
CA PHE A 71 4.90 -9.96 -1.56
C PHE A 71 5.39 -10.11 -3.00
N HIS A 72 4.98 -11.19 -3.70
CA HIS A 72 5.32 -11.36 -5.11
C HIS A 72 4.74 -10.24 -5.98
N ALA A 73 3.49 -9.85 -5.71
CA ALA A 73 2.85 -8.72 -6.39
C ALA A 73 3.57 -7.39 -6.13
N LEU A 74 3.99 -7.12 -4.88
CA LEU A 74 4.74 -5.93 -4.52
C LEU A 74 6.13 -5.89 -5.15
N TYR A 75 6.83 -7.02 -5.22
CA TYR A 75 8.10 -7.11 -5.95
C TYR A 75 7.90 -6.83 -7.43
N THR A 76 6.84 -7.37 -8.04
CA THR A 76 6.48 -7.07 -9.44
C THR A 76 6.23 -5.57 -9.63
N ILE A 77 5.48 -4.92 -8.72
CA ILE A 77 5.26 -3.46 -8.78
C ILE A 77 6.60 -2.72 -8.64
N LYS A 78 7.45 -3.15 -7.70
CA LYS A 78 8.76 -2.56 -7.41
C LYS A 78 9.66 -2.47 -8.65
N GLU A 79 9.62 -3.48 -9.52
CA GLU A 79 10.42 -3.53 -10.74
C GLU A 79 10.06 -2.44 -11.77
N TYR A 80 8.81 -1.98 -11.79
CA TYR A 80 8.29 -1.15 -12.90
C TYR A 80 7.78 0.23 -12.48
N TYR A 81 7.66 0.53 -11.19
CA TYR A 81 6.98 1.75 -10.75
C TYR A 81 7.81 3.04 -10.88
N CYS A 82 9.14 2.97 -10.77
CA CYS A 82 10.07 4.12 -10.82
C CYS A 82 10.40 4.57 -12.25
N ARG A 83 9.39 4.88 -13.06
CA ARG A 83 9.56 5.31 -14.47
C ARG A 83 9.26 6.79 -14.65
N GLU A 84 9.83 7.38 -15.69
CA GLU A 84 9.52 8.77 -16.06
C GLU A 84 8.04 8.93 -16.39
N ASN A 85 7.49 10.10 -16.02
CA ASN A 85 6.08 10.45 -16.20
C ASN A 85 5.09 9.42 -15.61
N GLN A 86 5.49 8.73 -14.54
CA GLN A 86 4.65 7.79 -13.82
C GLN A 86 4.73 8.06 -12.32
N GLN A 87 3.58 8.15 -11.66
CA GLN A 87 3.44 8.30 -10.22
C GLN A 87 2.65 7.13 -9.67
N LEU A 88 3.31 6.24 -8.93
CA LEU A 88 2.62 5.24 -8.13
C LEU A 88 2.11 5.87 -6.83
N VAL A 89 0.85 5.61 -6.51
CA VAL A 89 0.20 5.96 -5.25
C VAL A 89 -0.35 4.68 -4.62
N ILE A 90 0.19 4.27 -3.48
CA ILE A 90 -0.33 3.16 -2.71
C ILE A 90 -1.50 3.65 -1.85
N LEU A 91 -2.64 2.98 -1.98
CA LEU A 91 -3.83 3.23 -1.18
C LEU A 91 -3.82 2.31 0.04
N LEU A 92 -3.93 2.92 1.21
CA LEU A 92 -3.98 2.22 2.49
C LEU A 92 -5.36 2.40 3.12
N SER A 93 -6.00 1.29 3.47
CA SER A 93 -7.13 1.30 4.39
C SER A 93 -6.64 1.56 5.83
N GLU A 94 -7.57 1.91 6.72
CA GLU A 94 -7.27 2.15 8.13
C GLU A 94 -6.65 0.92 8.81
N ASN A 95 -7.12 -0.27 8.42
CA ASN A 95 -6.64 -1.55 8.91
C ASN A 95 -5.15 -1.79 8.60
N ASN A 96 -4.69 -1.32 7.43
CA ASN A 96 -3.36 -1.63 6.92
C ASN A 96 -2.35 -0.51 7.23
N ILE A 97 -2.75 0.55 7.94
CA ILE A 97 -1.84 1.65 8.32
C ILE A 97 -0.65 1.16 9.15
N SER A 98 -0.84 0.10 9.94
CA SER A 98 0.22 -0.51 10.74
C SER A 98 1.33 -1.14 9.88
N LEU A 99 1.02 -1.52 8.64
CA LEU A 99 1.97 -2.06 7.67
C LEU A 99 2.73 -0.96 6.89
N PHE A 100 2.40 0.32 7.10
CA PHE A 100 2.97 1.43 6.33
C PHE A 100 4.49 1.39 6.28
N PHE A 101 5.19 1.19 7.41
CA PHE A 101 6.66 1.18 7.42
C PHE A 101 7.25 -0.03 6.68
N ALA A 102 6.62 -1.21 6.78
CA ALA A 102 7.02 -2.39 6.00
C ALA A 102 6.86 -2.11 4.51
N LEU A 103 5.68 -1.64 4.10
CA LEU A 103 5.36 -1.28 2.71
C LEU A 103 6.28 -0.18 2.16
N HIS A 104 6.52 0.87 2.92
CA HIS A 104 7.41 1.97 2.55
C HIS A 104 8.86 1.49 2.37
N SER A 105 9.31 0.50 3.14
CA SER A 105 10.65 -0.07 2.94
C SER A 105 10.76 -0.85 1.61
N LEU A 106 9.66 -1.40 1.10
CA LEU A 106 9.60 -2.11 -0.18
C LEU A 106 9.49 -1.16 -1.36
N LEU A 107 8.68 -0.10 -1.23
CA LEU A 107 8.34 0.87 -2.27
C LEU A 107 8.67 2.31 -1.82
N PRO A 108 9.95 2.64 -1.57
CA PRO A 108 10.32 3.91 -0.94
C PRO A 108 10.04 5.14 -1.80
N GLU A 109 9.90 4.99 -3.12
CA GLU A 109 9.61 6.10 -4.04
C GLU A 109 8.12 6.24 -4.37
N ALA A 110 7.26 5.38 -3.81
CA ALA A 110 5.82 5.48 -4.02
C ALA A 110 5.24 6.61 -3.17
N SER A 111 4.18 7.24 -3.68
CA SER A 111 3.34 8.12 -2.87
C SER A 111 2.30 7.31 -2.11
N TRP A 112 1.73 7.88 -1.04
CA TRP A 112 0.89 7.15 -0.10
C TRP A 112 -0.37 7.93 0.25
N LEU A 113 -1.51 7.27 0.16
CA LEU A 113 -2.82 7.87 0.41
C LEU A 113 -3.67 6.95 1.28
N LEU A 114 -4.22 7.50 2.36
CA LEU A 114 -5.22 6.79 3.15
C LEU A 114 -6.60 6.90 2.49
N LYS A 115 -7.32 5.77 2.40
CA LYS A 115 -8.64 5.71 1.75
C LYS A 115 -9.74 6.44 2.51
N ASN A 116 -9.56 6.64 3.82
CA ASN A 116 -10.50 7.35 4.69
C ASN A 116 -10.21 8.87 4.77
N GLU A 117 -9.34 9.41 3.91
CA GLU A 117 -9.15 10.86 3.81
C GLU A 117 -10.46 11.56 3.44
N SER A 118 -10.63 12.78 3.96
CA SER A 118 -11.71 13.64 3.50
C SER A 118 -11.49 14.00 2.02
N LEU A 119 -12.59 14.25 1.30
CA LEU A 119 -12.54 14.70 -0.09
C LEU A 119 -11.64 15.93 -0.26
N GLU A 120 -11.72 16.90 0.66
CA GLU A 120 -10.88 18.09 0.65
C GLU A 120 -9.37 17.75 0.72
N ASN A 121 -8.98 16.83 1.61
CA ASN A 121 -7.59 16.41 1.72
C ASN A 121 -7.13 15.61 0.51
N PHE A 122 -8.02 14.81 -0.09
CA PHE A 122 -7.73 14.10 -1.34
C PHE A 122 -7.48 15.09 -2.49
N PHE A 123 -8.34 16.11 -2.66
CA PHE A 123 -8.14 17.16 -3.66
C PHE A 123 -6.79 17.85 -3.46
N LYS A 124 -6.48 18.26 -2.23
CA LYS A 124 -5.19 18.88 -1.89
C LYS A 124 -4.00 17.97 -2.18
N PHE A 125 -4.13 16.66 -1.96
CA PHE A 125 -3.09 15.69 -2.28
C PHE A 125 -2.78 15.66 -3.78
N VAL A 126 -3.82 15.61 -4.62
CA VAL A 126 -3.65 15.63 -6.08
C VAL A 126 -3.13 16.98 -6.58
N GLU A 127 -3.67 18.10 -6.09
CA GLU A 127 -3.21 19.45 -6.46
C GLU A 127 -1.75 19.70 -6.05
N SER A 128 -1.35 19.30 -4.85
CA SER A 128 0.02 19.50 -4.35
C SER A 128 1.05 18.76 -5.20
N ALA A 129 0.68 17.60 -5.74
CA ALA A 129 1.53 16.84 -6.61
C ALA A 129 1.66 17.44 -8.01
N ASN A 130 0.63 18.14 -8.49
CA ASN A 130 0.67 18.83 -9.78
C ASN A 130 1.71 19.96 -9.83
N LEU A 131 1.96 20.62 -8.69
CA LEU A 131 2.89 21.75 -8.60
C LEU A 131 4.37 21.33 -8.56
N MET A 132 4.66 20.04 -8.35
CA MET A 132 6.01 19.55 -8.09
C MET A 132 6.34 18.32 -8.94
N VAL A 133 6.40 18.51 -10.26
CA VAL A 133 6.65 17.49 -11.29
C VAL A 133 8.04 16.81 -11.15
N ALA A 134 8.96 17.40 -10.39
CA ALA A 134 10.29 16.84 -10.14
C ALA A 134 10.29 15.93 -8.90
N LYS A 135 9.97 14.63 -9.08
CA LYS A 135 10.14 13.52 -8.11
C LYS A 135 9.95 13.90 -6.64
N LYS A 136 8.71 14.17 -6.23
CA LYS A 136 8.37 14.21 -4.81
C LYS A 136 7.46 13.06 -4.45
N ILE A 137 7.84 12.36 -3.38
CA ILE A 137 7.00 11.38 -2.71
C ILE A 137 5.95 12.16 -1.92
N PHE A 138 4.68 11.88 -2.15
CA PHE A 138 3.57 12.55 -1.47
C PHE A 138 2.95 11.64 -0.44
N PHE A 139 2.58 12.21 0.71
CA PHE A 139 1.86 11.52 1.77
C PHE A 139 0.56 12.28 2.02
N SER A 140 -0.54 11.55 2.20
CA SER A 140 -1.79 12.17 2.61
C SER A 140 -1.67 12.77 4.01
N ARG A 141 -2.50 13.78 4.30
CA ARG A 141 -2.41 14.57 5.54
C ARG A 141 -2.52 13.70 6.80
N SER A 142 -3.45 12.76 6.81
CA SER A 142 -3.69 11.86 7.93
C SER A 142 -2.52 10.90 8.12
N LEU A 143 -1.85 10.49 7.03
CA LEU A 143 -0.65 9.65 7.10
C LEU A 143 0.57 10.41 7.62
N ILE A 144 0.72 11.68 7.23
CA ILE A 144 1.72 12.58 7.83
C ILE A 144 1.49 12.71 9.33
N HIS A 145 0.22 12.87 9.75
CA HIS A 145 -0.11 12.94 11.16
C HIS A 145 0.23 11.64 11.91
N TYR A 146 -0.13 10.48 11.35
CA TYR A 146 0.21 9.16 11.88
C TYR A 146 1.73 8.98 12.07
N THR A 147 2.51 9.27 11.03
CA THR A 147 3.98 9.12 11.07
C THR A 147 4.63 10.08 12.08
N ARG A 148 4.14 11.32 12.18
CA ARG A 148 4.59 12.28 13.21
C ARG A 148 4.28 11.81 14.61
N GLN A 149 3.09 11.26 14.86
CA GLN A 149 2.74 10.70 16.17
C GLN A 149 3.65 9.54 16.54
N LYS A 150 3.92 8.61 15.60
CA LYS A 150 4.87 7.51 15.81
C LYS A 150 6.27 8.00 16.13
N TRP A 151 6.71 9.08 15.48
CA TRP A 151 8.00 9.71 15.76
C TRP A 151 8.06 10.35 17.15
N LEU A 152 7.06 11.16 17.52
CA LEU A 152 6.97 11.80 18.82
C LEU A 152 6.92 10.78 19.97
N ALA A 153 6.19 9.68 19.78
CA ALA A 153 6.08 8.60 20.76
C ALA A 153 7.34 7.71 20.86
N ARG A 154 8.36 7.93 20.00
CA ARG A 154 9.53 7.04 19.84
C ARG A 154 9.15 5.57 19.65
N ASP A 155 7.98 5.34 19.03
CA ASP A 155 7.32 4.04 18.97
C ASP A 155 7.73 3.21 17.74
N PHE A 156 8.85 3.59 17.09
CA PHE A 156 9.39 2.86 15.94
C PHE A 156 9.80 1.43 16.31
N ASN A 157 10.17 1.17 17.56
CA ASN A 157 10.47 -0.18 18.01
C ASN A 157 9.25 -1.12 17.97
N ARG A 158 8.04 -0.57 17.90
CA ARG A 158 6.79 -1.32 17.71
C ARG A 158 6.29 -1.34 16.26
N SER A 159 7.04 -0.77 15.31
CA SER A 159 6.65 -0.86 13.90
C SER A 159 6.86 -2.28 13.36
N ILE A 160 5.96 -2.69 12.47
CA ILE A 160 6.03 -3.95 11.73
C ILE A 160 7.07 -3.76 10.62
N SER A 161 8.10 -4.62 10.58
CA SER A 161 9.05 -4.68 9.47
C SER A 161 8.52 -5.55 8.32
N SER A 162 9.19 -5.54 7.17
CA SER A 162 8.85 -6.45 6.06
C SER A 162 9.00 -7.92 6.44
N ASP A 163 10.01 -8.28 7.23
CA ASP A 163 10.19 -9.64 7.74
C ASP A 163 9.07 -10.03 8.73
N ASP A 164 8.65 -9.07 9.58
CA ASP A 164 7.53 -9.29 10.49
C ASP A 164 6.25 -9.56 9.69
N TRP A 165 5.95 -8.72 8.71
CA TRP A 165 4.77 -8.87 7.87
C TRP A 165 4.81 -10.16 7.05
N TRP A 166 5.95 -10.52 6.47
CA TRP A 166 6.11 -11.79 5.76
C TRP A 166 5.79 -12.99 6.67
N LEU A 167 6.31 -12.98 7.90
CA LEU A 167 6.00 -14.02 8.88
C LEU A 167 4.51 -14.03 9.25
N MET A 168 3.87 -12.87 9.34
CA MET A 168 2.42 -12.77 9.57
C MET A 168 1.63 -13.46 8.46
N GLU A 169 1.94 -13.17 7.19
CA GLU A 169 1.29 -13.78 6.02
C GLU A 169 1.47 -15.30 6.00
N GLU A 170 2.67 -15.81 6.25
CA GLU A 170 2.93 -17.26 6.27
C GLU A 170 2.18 -17.97 7.41
N ILE A 171 2.11 -17.37 8.60
CA ILE A 171 1.29 -17.89 9.70
C ILE A 171 -0.20 -17.83 9.34
N PHE A 172 -0.64 -16.77 8.66
CA PHE A 172 -2.04 -16.59 8.29
C PHE A 172 -2.51 -17.61 7.24
N LYS A 173 -1.62 -18.10 6.38
CA LYS A 173 -1.84 -19.27 5.50
C LYS A 173 -2.03 -20.59 6.25
N GLY A 174 -1.98 -20.58 7.58
CA GLY A 174 -2.13 -21.76 8.43
C GLY A 174 -0.86 -22.57 8.62
N LYS A 175 0.30 -22.06 8.18
CA LYS A 175 1.58 -22.78 8.34
C LYS A 175 2.08 -22.68 9.78
N SER A 176 2.54 -23.80 10.30
CA SER A 176 3.32 -23.84 11.55
C SER A 176 4.74 -23.31 11.33
N LEU A 177 5.39 -22.87 12.41
CA LEU A 177 6.79 -22.39 12.32
C LEU A 177 7.75 -23.50 11.82
N SER A 178 7.46 -24.76 12.12
CA SER A 178 8.27 -25.89 11.65
C SER A 178 8.11 -26.13 10.15
N GLN A 179 6.90 -25.97 9.61
CA GLN A 179 6.66 -26.03 8.16
C GLN A 179 7.38 -24.88 7.45
N ILE A 180 7.23 -23.64 7.94
CA ILE A 180 7.94 -22.46 7.38
C ILE A 180 9.46 -22.68 7.44
N SER A 181 9.97 -23.21 8.56
CA SER A 181 11.38 -23.51 8.75
C SER A 181 11.91 -24.49 7.70
N ALA A 182 11.17 -25.57 7.43
CA ALA A 182 11.55 -26.58 6.46
C ALA A 182 11.49 -26.06 5.01
N GLU A 183 10.43 -25.33 4.65
CA GLU A 183 10.23 -24.79 3.30
C GLU A 183 11.26 -23.70 2.95
N GLN A 184 11.57 -22.82 3.90
CA GLN A 184 12.41 -21.64 3.68
C GLN A 184 13.86 -21.84 4.15
N GLN A 185 14.17 -23.02 4.70
CA GLN A 185 15.49 -23.34 5.28
C GLN A 185 15.95 -22.33 6.34
N ILE A 186 15.02 -21.82 7.15
CA ILE A 186 15.29 -20.88 8.25
C ILE A 186 15.23 -21.65 9.57
N ASP A 187 16.17 -21.42 10.49
CA ASP A 187 16.11 -22.02 11.84
C ASP A 187 14.78 -21.68 12.55
N VAL A 188 14.06 -22.72 12.98
CA VAL A 188 12.81 -22.61 13.74
C VAL A 188 12.95 -21.75 15.02
N ARG A 189 14.12 -21.75 15.66
CA ARG A 189 14.41 -20.91 16.83
C ARG A 189 14.43 -19.43 16.48
N ARG A 190 14.93 -19.09 15.28
CA ARG A 190 14.91 -17.72 14.76
C ARG A 190 13.48 -17.28 14.47
N LEU A 191 12.68 -18.11 13.80
CA LEU A 191 11.26 -17.84 13.54
C LEU A 191 10.47 -17.65 14.84
N SER A 192 10.71 -18.50 15.85
CA SER A 192 10.10 -18.37 17.19
C SER A 192 10.50 -17.07 17.89
N ARG A 193 11.75 -16.63 17.77
CA ARG A 193 12.20 -15.33 18.29
C ARG A 193 11.50 -14.16 17.59
N CYS A 194 11.42 -14.19 16.26
CA CYS A 194 10.70 -13.18 15.47
C CYS A 194 9.22 -13.11 15.87
N LYS A 195 8.53 -14.25 15.93
CA LYS A 195 7.12 -14.32 16.39
C LYS A 195 6.94 -13.71 17.78
N ARG A 196 7.82 -14.01 18.74
CA ARG A 196 7.76 -13.41 20.09
C ARG A 196 8.01 -11.89 20.06
N GLY A 197 8.89 -11.43 19.19
CA GLY A 197 9.09 -10.00 18.94
C GLY A 197 7.80 -9.35 18.43
N LEU A 198 7.18 -9.93 17.40
CA LEU A 198 5.88 -9.55 16.85
C LEU A 198 4.79 -9.46 17.91
N MET A 199 4.67 -10.49 18.77
CA MET A 199 3.71 -10.47 19.88
C MET A 199 3.92 -9.27 20.81
N LYS A 200 5.17 -8.92 21.14
CA LYS A 200 5.48 -7.75 21.96
C LYS A 200 5.13 -6.44 21.24
N LYS A 201 5.46 -6.32 19.95
CA LYS A 201 5.16 -5.12 19.14
C LYS A 201 3.66 -4.86 19.04
N LEU A 202 2.89 -5.92 18.85
CA LEU A 202 1.43 -5.88 18.70
C LEU A 202 0.68 -5.98 20.03
N ASN A 203 1.39 -6.07 21.16
CA ASN A 203 0.81 -6.24 22.50
C ASN A 203 -0.11 -7.47 22.63
N ALA A 204 0.18 -8.56 21.91
CA ALA A 204 -0.57 -9.80 21.96
C ALA A 204 -0.08 -10.69 23.12
N LYS A 205 -1.00 -11.17 23.97
CA LYS A 205 -0.68 -12.00 25.14
C LYS A 205 -0.58 -13.49 24.81
N ASN A 206 -1.26 -13.94 23.76
CA ASN A 206 -1.26 -15.33 23.33
C ASN A 206 -1.43 -15.47 21.82
N ASN A 207 -1.35 -16.69 21.30
CA ASN A 207 -1.45 -16.97 19.87
C ASN A 207 -2.83 -16.65 19.28
N VAL A 208 -3.91 -16.78 20.06
CA VAL A 208 -5.28 -16.49 19.61
C VAL A 208 -5.45 -14.99 19.38
N GLU A 209 -5.00 -14.18 20.34
CA GLU A 209 -5.00 -12.73 20.22
C GLU A 209 -4.12 -12.25 19.06
N LEU A 210 -2.93 -12.84 18.91
CA LEU A 210 -2.05 -12.56 17.78
C LEU A 210 -2.74 -12.85 16.43
N PHE A 211 -3.42 -13.99 16.32
CA PHE A 211 -4.14 -14.37 15.11
C PHE A 211 -5.32 -13.42 14.82
N ASN A 212 -6.06 -12.99 15.85
CA ASN A 212 -7.12 -12.01 15.70
C ASN A 212 -6.59 -10.67 15.19
N ILE A 213 -5.44 -10.21 15.71
CA ILE A 213 -4.77 -8.99 15.22
C ILE A 213 -4.34 -9.17 13.77
N PHE A 214 -3.76 -10.33 13.41
CA PHE A 214 -3.37 -10.62 12.02
C PHE A 214 -4.58 -10.57 11.11
N LYS A 215 -5.72 -11.14 11.52
CA LYS A 215 -6.96 -11.07 10.75
C LYS A 215 -7.37 -9.61 10.50
N CYS A 216 -7.28 -8.73 11.49
CA CYS A 216 -7.62 -7.31 11.29
C CYS A 216 -6.65 -6.57 10.36
N ILE A 217 -5.37 -6.93 10.34
CA ILE A 217 -4.33 -6.24 9.55
C ILE A 217 -4.19 -6.81 8.13
N VAL A 218 -4.28 -8.14 8.01
CA VAL A 218 -3.97 -8.91 6.80
C VAL A 218 -5.24 -9.30 6.07
N ALA A 219 -6.33 -9.60 6.77
CA ALA A 219 -7.59 -9.97 6.15
C ALA A 219 -8.55 -8.78 6.14
N THR A 220 -8.72 -8.17 4.98
CA THR A 220 -9.94 -7.42 4.72
C THR A 220 -11.09 -8.44 4.74
N PRO A 221 -12.14 -8.27 5.57
CA PRO A 221 -13.37 -9.01 5.37
C PRO A 221 -13.81 -8.72 3.94
N CYS A 222 -13.98 -9.75 3.12
CA CYS A 222 -14.75 -9.61 1.89
C CYS A 222 -16.16 -9.23 2.34
N ALA A 223 -16.51 -7.95 2.22
CA ALA A 223 -17.89 -7.49 2.27
C ALA A 223 -18.42 -7.44 0.83
#